data_AF-A0A353EZ92-F1
#
_entry.id   AF-A0A353EZ92-F1
#
_cell.length_a   1.000
_cell.length_b   1.000
_cell.length_c   1.000
_cell.angle_alpha   90.00
_cell.angle_beta   90.00
_cell.angle_gamma   90.00
#
_symmetry.space_group_name_H-M   'P 1'
#
loop_
_entity.id
_entity.type
_entity.pdbx_description
1 polymer ?
#
loop_
_entity_poly.entity_id
_entity_poly.type
_entity_poly.pdbx_seq_one_letter_code
_entity_poly.pdbx_strand_id
1 'polypeptide(L)'
;MKKQIAILSALLAGLILFGTACGNGAIDSGATSEAPTSSEEPSEAPSDSPSDQPQLPVYEVVGSTLRIYREGTARLEAEAVDTANYKKSSDNATVIVERADASGGKFLAAATGDTTKGGYFEFWVELAFPAELTMSAAYAQTEKWKSYDEDLTQSYAYLIDENKNMPLGSEKTVLAARDDITAWERFSYTAVTLPAGRHSFRVSVAANTGKGNPNIDYFDFAIRKLDYAPPIEGVVPENDFHTALQYRYLTDPNLENILAYANGVQELSRPAGTLMDFSSDCAESADGYVMQYADNENFDGAVTVHGLRSRSYRVYNLMLGETVWWRGGTTLEEAQVNPIHSMTTATQGPRNLYIDGVTNVRDIGGYASSLVEGGKIRQGLYYRGAKLDDITEAGKAELVRLGIRQEIDLRDEYQCKGPYVDGIRYTAVSIPSGTESRRFEEFAKEYKTIFGLIAKADENPVYLHCTAGADRTGISTFILLTVCGASYEDIARDYLFTNFSTQGSRFNNFTSEFKQWWSKLDGFAGETKAEKAKAWLISKGVSAEQVEHIREIFVEGYTAQSDSDESKNENKNWSKYY
;
A
#
# COMPACT_ATOMS: atom_id res chain seq x y z
N MET A 1 -31.33 -7.53 13.59
CA MET A 1 -32.22 -8.41 14.38
C MET A 1 -31.44 -8.96 15.58
N LYS A 2 -32.07 -9.04 16.75
CA LYS A 2 -31.50 -9.09 18.12
C LYS A 2 -30.93 -10.47 18.56
N LYS A 3 -30.00 -10.43 19.57
CA LYS A 3 -29.49 -11.48 20.52
C LYS A 3 -28.39 -12.42 19.96
N GLN A 4 -27.26 -12.75 20.59
CA GLN A 4 -26.70 -12.75 21.97
C GLN A 4 -25.17 -13.02 21.84
N ILE A 5 -24.28 -12.24 22.51
CA ILE A 5 -23.43 -12.59 23.70
C ILE A 5 -22.52 -13.83 23.50
N ALA A 6 -21.21 -13.69 23.24
CA ALA A 6 -20.05 -13.48 24.14
C ALA A 6 -19.57 -14.71 24.93
N ILE A 7 -18.23 -14.86 25.03
CA ILE A 7 -17.36 -15.34 26.15
C ILE A 7 -16.13 -16.07 25.58
N LEU A 8 -14.92 -15.50 25.70
CA LEU A 8 -13.83 -16.01 26.55
C LEU A 8 -12.56 -15.13 26.39
N SER A 9 -12.16 -14.48 27.48
CA SER A 9 -10.85 -13.86 27.65
C SER A 9 -10.19 -14.42 28.92
N ALA A 10 -8.86 -14.40 28.90
CA ALA A 10 -7.91 -14.33 30.02
C ALA A 10 -7.24 -15.64 30.49
N LEU A 11 -5.90 -15.60 30.43
CA LEU A 11 -4.87 -16.03 31.38
C LEU A 11 -3.54 -15.55 30.73
N LEU A 12 -2.55 -14.90 31.34
CA LEU A 12 -2.23 -14.54 32.72
C LEU A 12 -1.11 -13.46 32.65
N ALA A 13 -1.11 -12.49 33.56
CA ALA A 13 -0.02 -11.54 33.76
C ALA A 13 0.79 -11.89 35.01
N GLY A 14 2.06 -11.46 35.05
CA GLY A 14 2.77 -11.11 36.29
C GLY A 14 4.22 -11.57 36.39
N LEU A 15 5.16 -10.62 36.45
CA LEU A 15 5.88 -10.31 37.69
C LEU A 15 6.66 -8.98 37.58
N ILE A 16 6.67 -8.23 38.68
CA ILE A 16 7.34 -6.93 38.94
C ILE A 16 8.48 -7.17 39.96
N LEU A 17 9.44 -6.21 40.01
CA LEU A 17 10.23 -5.69 41.17
C LEU A 17 11.76 -5.77 40.91
N PHE A 18 12.68 -4.87 41.29
CA PHE A 18 12.81 -3.64 42.13
C PHE A 18 14.07 -2.89 41.54
N GLY A 19 14.24 -1.56 41.59
CA GLY A 19 14.81 -0.81 42.72
C GLY A 19 15.98 0.16 42.33
N THR A 20 15.72 1.47 42.47
CA THR A 20 16.55 2.60 43.00
C THR A 20 18.07 2.80 42.74
N ALA A 21 18.37 3.95 42.11
CA ALA A 21 19.13 5.14 42.58
C ALA A 21 20.68 5.22 42.73
N CYS A 22 21.15 6.42 42.35
CA CYS A 22 22.27 7.26 42.83
C CYS A 22 23.64 7.26 42.12
N GLY A 23 24.13 8.47 41.79
CA GLY A 23 25.57 8.79 41.76
C GLY A 23 26.01 9.95 40.85
N ASN A 24 26.26 11.11 41.46
CA ASN A 24 26.84 12.35 40.90
C ASN A 24 28.22 12.21 40.23
N GLY A 25 28.59 13.19 39.40
CA GLY A 25 29.98 13.55 39.13
C GLY A 25 30.14 14.67 38.10
N ALA A 26 30.24 15.92 38.56
CA ALA A 26 30.63 17.09 37.78
C ALA A 26 32.14 17.32 37.88
N ILE A 27 32.78 17.81 36.81
CA ILE A 27 34.04 18.58 36.88
C ILE A 27 34.04 19.68 35.80
N ASP A 28 34.28 20.89 36.28
CA ASP A 28 34.69 22.18 35.67
C ASP A 28 35.95 22.02 34.76
N SER A 29 36.51 22.94 33.97
CA SER A 29 36.53 24.41 33.81
C SER A 29 37.34 24.68 32.52
N GLY A 30 37.05 25.65 31.65
CA GLY A 30 37.53 27.03 31.74
C GLY A 30 38.12 27.47 30.38
N ALA A 31 37.57 28.51 29.75
CA ALA A 31 38.18 29.85 29.55
C ALA A 31 39.02 29.96 28.24
N THR A 32 39.01 31.01 27.40
CA THR A 32 38.49 32.40 27.43
C THR A 32 38.78 33.08 26.07
N SER A 33 37.96 34.10 25.73
CA SER A 33 38.25 35.37 25.00
C SER A 33 38.78 35.30 23.54
N GLU A 34 38.50 36.21 22.61
CA GLU A 34 38.13 37.64 22.66
C GLU A 34 37.72 38.10 21.24
N ALA A 35 36.84 39.09 21.12
CA ALA A 35 36.61 39.91 19.92
C ALA A 35 37.21 41.31 20.18
N PRO A 36 37.47 42.16 19.16
CA PRO A 36 36.48 43.23 18.90
C PRO A 36 36.42 43.85 17.47
N THR A 37 35.22 44.39 17.16
CA THR A 37 34.84 45.66 16.45
C THR A 37 35.57 46.19 15.20
N SER A 38 34.82 46.55 14.13
CA SER A 38 34.43 47.95 13.80
C SER A 38 33.64 48.08 12.48
N SER A 39 32.82 49.13 12.40
CA SER A 39 31.82 49.55 11.40
C SER A 39 32.33 50.31 10.16
N GLU A 40 31.62 50.24 9.02
CA GLU A 40 31.23 51.38 8.13
C GLU A 40 30.37 50.89 6.92
N GLU A 41 29.27 51.60 6.62
CA GLU A 41 28.41 51.49 5.40
C GLU A 41 28.91 52.45 4.29
N PRO A 42 28.22 52.63 3.13
CA PRO A 42 27.89 51.68 2.06
C PRO A 42 28.41 52.18 0.68
N SER A 43 28.71 51.31 -0.29
CA SER A 43 28.94 51.77 -1.67
C SER A 43 28.47 50.79 -2.74
N GLU A 44 27.56 51.30 -3.57
CA GLU A 44 27.40 51.08 -5.01
C GLU A 44 27.36 49.64 -5.56
N ALA A 45 26.19 49.29 -6.11
CA ALA A 45 25.98 48.11 -6.92
C ALA A 45 26.77 48.18 -8.24
N PRO A 46 27.54 47.13 -8.60
CA PRO A 46 27.85 46.84 -9.98
C PRO A 46 26.81 45.85 -10.54
N SER A 47 26.29 46.20 -11.71
CA SER A 47 25.59 45.31 -12.61
C SER A 47 26.49 44.14 -13.01
N ASP A 48 26.09 42.91 -12.72
CA ASP A 48 26.75 41.72 -13.27
C ASP A 48 25.82 40.85 -14.08
N SER A 49 26.36 40.45 -15.22
CA SER A 49 25.79 39.55 -16.23
C SER A 49 25.72 38.11 -15.67
N PRO A 50 24.89 37.21 -16.25
CA PRO A 50 24.68 35.88 -15.68
C PRO A 50 25.81 34.93 -16.08
N SER A 51 26.93 34.92 -15.36
CA SER A 51 27.90 33.80 -15.41
C SER A 51 29.00 33.97 -14.36
N ASP A 52 28.79 33.50 -13.14
CA ASP A 52 29.87 33.03 -12.25
C ASP A 52 29.34 32.32 -10.99
N GLN A 53 28.34 31.45 -11.16
CA GLN A 53 28.20 30.38 -10.16
C GLN A 53 29.32 29.37 -10.43
N PRO A 54 30.15 29.01 -9.44
CA PRO A 54 31.13 27.95 -9.62
C PRO A 54 30.41 26.72 -10.14
N GLN A 55 30.92 26.17 -11.23
CA GLN A 55 30.42 24.95 -11.85
C GLN A 55 30.58 23.79 -10.84
N LEU A 56 29.60 23.59 -9.95
CA LEU A 56 29.58 22.52 -8.93
C LEU A 56 29.84 21.16 -9.55
N PRO A 57 30.62 20.24 -8.98
CA PRO A 57 30.79 18.91 -9.59
C PRO A 57 29.45 18.19 -9.79
N VAL A 58 29.41 17.10 -10.57
CA VAL A 58 28.17 16.28 -10.71
C VAL A 58 27.65 15.87 -9.32
N TYR A 59 28.58 15.52 -8.43
CA TYR A 59 28.31 15.16 -7.05
C TYR A 59 29.50 15.49 -6.13
N GLU A 60 29.26 15.48 -4.83
CA GLU A 60 30.29 15.41 -3.79
C GLU A 60 29.83 14.48 -2.66
N VAL A 61 30.76 13.96 -1.87
CA VAL A 61 30.45 13.18 -0.66
C VAL A 61 30.84 14.02 0.56
N VAL A 62 29.88 14.29 1.44
CA VAL A 62 30.07 15.04 2.69
C VAL A 62 29.55 14.21 3.86
N GLY A 63 30.45 13.81 4.77
CA GLY A 63 30.12 12.88 5.84
C GLY A 63 29.60 11.58 5.26
N SER A 64 28.35 11.21 5.59
CA SER A 64 27.62 10.04 5.08
C SER A 64 26.63 10.34 3.96
N THR A 65 26.74 11.52 3.32
CA THR A 65 25.79 12.01 2.33
C THR A 65 26.44 12.21 0.96
N LEU A 66 25.88 11.55 -0.07
CA LEU A 66 26.16 11.81 -1.48
C LEU A 66 25.27 12.97 -1.95
N ARG A 67 25.86 14.14 -2.19
CA ARG A 67 25.14 15.31 -2.71
C ARG A 67 25.26 15.35 -4.23
N ILE A 68 24.14 15.48 -4.93
CA ILE A 68 24.06 15.45 -6.39
C ILE A 68 23.51 16.79 -6.87
N TYR A 69 24.32 17.47 -7.68
CA TYR A 69 24.05 18.82 -8.15
C TYR A 69 23.63 18.89 -9.60
N ARG A 70 23.89 17.84 -10.39
CA ARG A 70 23.55 17.77 -11.82
C ARG A 70 23.28 16.35 -12.31
N GLU A 71 22.69 16.22 -13.49
CA GLU A 71 22.62 14.94 -14.20
C GLU A 71 24.03 14.40 -14.49
N GLY A 72 24.14 13.07 -14.61
CA GLY A 72 25.40 12.39 -14.86
C GLY A 72 25.53 11.10 -14.05
N THR A 73 26.76 10.73 -13.72
CA THR A 73 27.05 9.57 -12.87
C THR A 73 27.68 10.03 -11.57
N ALA A 74 27.11 9.60 -10.44
CA ALA A 74 27.67 9.80 -9.13
C ALA A 74 28.14 8.49 -8.53
N ARG A 75 29.31 8.49 -7.88
CA ARG A 75 29.83 7.31 -7.20
C ARG A 75 29.89 7.53 -5.69
N LEU A 76 29.44 6.53 -4.95
CA LEU A 76 29.61 6.44 -3.52
C LEU A 76 30.51 5.25 -3.20
N GLU A 77 31.78 5.53 -2.91
CA GLU A 77 32.76 4.53 -2.49
C GLU A 77 32.74 4.41 -0.96
N ALA A 78 32.89 3.20 -0.44
CA ALA A 78 32.95 2.97 0.99
C ALA A 78 34.10 3.76 1.67
N GLU A 79 35.16 4.08 0.94
CA GLU A 79 36.30 4.89 1.39
C GLU A 79 36.09 6.40 1.35
N ALA A 80 35.19 6.89 0.48
CA ALA A 80 34.89 8.32 0.34
C ALA A 80 33.97 8.85 1.45
N VAL A 81 33.36 7.94 2.22
CA VAL A 81 32.33 8.24 3.20
C VAL A 81 32.91 8.17 4.61
N ASP A 82 32.56 9.14 5.46
CA ASP A 82 32.82 9.03 6.90
C ASP A 82 31.83 8.05 7.54
N THR A 83 32.35 6.87 7.82
CA THR A 83 31.56 5.69 8.19
C THR A 83 31.39 5.54 9.70
N ALA A 84 32.09 6.37 10.48
CA ALA A 84 31.75 6.59 11.89
C ALA A 84 30.36 7.24 12.02
N ASN A 85 29.92 7.96 10.99
CA ASN A 85 28.65 8.68 10.94
C ASN A 85 27.52 7.90 10.23
N TYR A 86 27.72 6.61 9.93
CA TYR A 86 26.61 5.74 9.51
C TYR A 86 25.69 5.42 10.67
N LYS A 87 24.38 5.48 10.40
CA LYS A 87 23.38 5.00 11.36
C LYS A 87 23.25 3.47 11.21
N LYS A 88 23.51 2.77 12.31
CA LYS A 88 23.41 1.30 12.44
C LYS A 88 22.27 0.96 13.39
N SER A 89 21.47 -0.05 13.06
CA SER A 89 20.33 -0.46 13.90
C SER A 89 20.63 -1.60 14.88
N SER A 90 21.76 -2.29 14.75
CA SER A 90 22.13 -3.43 15.61
C SER A 90 23.63 -3.76 15.56
N ASP A 91 24.08 -4.61 16.49
CA ASP A 91 25.47 -5.08 16.60
C ASP A 91 25.94 -5.91 15.39
N ASN A 92 25.00 -6.50 14.63
CA ASN A 92 25.26 -7.30 13.43
C ASN A 92 24.83 -6.59 12.13
N ALA A 93 24.71 -5.26 12.15
CA ALA A 93 24.48 -4.48 10.93
C ALA A 93 25.62 -4.70 9.92
N THR A 94 25.36 -4.38 8.65
CA THR A 94 26.44 -4.25 7.67
C THR A 94 27.47 -3.24 8.19
N VAL A 95 28.73 -3.66 8.27
CA VAL A 95 29.84 -2.87 8.81
C VAL A 95 30.88 -2.65 7.73
N ILE A 96 31.69 -1.62 7.91
CA ILE A 96 32.93 -1.53 7.14
C ILE A 96 33.97 -2.45 7.74
N VAL A 97 34.60 -3.21 6.87
CA VAL A 97 35.77 -4.01 7.18
C VAL A 97 36.95 -3.51 6.37
N GLU A 98 38.07 -3.35 7.04
CA GLU A 98 39.37 -3.26 6.38
C GLU A 98 39.80 -4.68 6.06
N ARG A 99 40.07 -4.97 4.78
CA ARG A 99 40.62 -6.26 4.37
C ARG A 99 41.96 -6.04 3.69
N ALA A 100 42.90 -6.92 4.02
CA ALA A 100 44.27 -6.87 3.51
C ALA A 100 44.41 -7.48 2.11
N ASP A 101 43.31 -7.77 1.41
CA ASP A 101 43.30 -8.14 -0.01
C ASP A 101 43.30 -6.89 -0.92
N ALA A 102 43.58 -7.10 -2.21
CA ALA A 102 44.54 -6.35 -3.05
C ALA A 102 44.30 -4.86 -3.37
N SER A 103 43.40 -4.15 -2.68
CA SER A 103 43.30 -2.68 -2.78
C SER A 103 43.79 -1.96 -1.52
N GLY A 104 43.93 -2.63 -0.38
CA GLY A 104 44.03 -1.93 0.91
C GLY A 104 42.81 -1.04 1.19
N GLY A 105 41.70 -1.28 0.47
CA GLY A 105 40.48 -0.49 0.49
C GLY A 105 39.52 -0.91 1.60
N LYS A 106 38.57 -0.02 1.90
CA LYS A 106 37.49 -0.27 2.85
C LYS A 106 36.31 -0.87 2.09
N PHE A 107 35.80 -2.02 2.54
CA PHE A 107 34.59 -2.61 1.97
C PHE A 107 33.43 -2.52 2.94
N LEU A 108 32.21 -2.39 2.41
CA LEU A 108 30.99 -2.66 3.16
C LEU A 108 30.76 -4.17 3.19
N ALA A 109 31.04 -4.79 4.33
CA ALA A 109 30.76 -6.20 4.56
C ALA A 109 29.54 -6.37 5.45
N ALA A 110 28.62 -7.24 5.04
CA ALA A 110 27.55 -7.66 5.93
C ALA A 110 27.97 -8.84 6.80
N ALA A 111 27.66 -8.76 8.09
CA ALA A 111 27.72 -9.91 8.97
C ALA A 111 26.64 -10.91 8.58
N THR A 112 26.99 -12.20 8.56
CA THR A 112 25.99 -13.28 8.56
C THR A 112 25.24 -13.22 9.88
N GLY A 113 23.94 -12.95 9.88
CA GLY A 113 23.24 -12.74 11.13
C GLY A 113 21.74 -12.86 11.05
N ASP A 114 21.17 -13.09 12.23
CA ASP A 114 19.75 -13.21 12.52
C ASP A 114 18.91 -12.07 11.91
N THR A 115 18.24 -12.35 10.78
CA THR A 115 17.40 -11.38 10.06
C THR A 115 16.21 -10.89 10.87
N THR A 116 15.90 -11.53 12.00
CA THR A 116 14.82 -11.11 12.90
C THR A 116 15.13 -9.83 13.68
N LYS A 117 16.39 -9.39 13.70
CA LYS A 117 16.83 -8.18 14.43
C LYS A 117 16.85 -6.89 13.60
N GLY A 118 16.48 -6.94 12.31
CA GLY A 118 16.35 -5.74 11.47
C GLY A 118 17.64 -4.95 11.24
N GLY A 119 18.80 -5.63 11.15
CA GLY A 119 20.10 -5.00 10.95
C GLY A 119 20.22 -4.29 9.59
N TYR A 120 20.59 -3.01 9.60
CA TYR A 120 20.88 -2.22 8.40
C TYR A 120 22.00 -1.21 8.65
N PHE A 121 22.63 -0.74 7.57
CA PHE A 121 23.37 0.52 7.56
C PHE A 121 22.65 1.54 6.67
N GLU A 122 22.77 2.81 7.03
CA GLU A 122 22.10 3.92 6.35
C GLU A 122 23.11 4.99 5.93
N PHE A 123 22.99 5.42 4.68
CA PHE A 123 23.64 6.61 4.12
C PHE A 123 22.57 7.51 3.49
N TRP A 124 22.96 8.71 3.07
CA TRP A 124 22.02 9.67 2.47
C TRP A 124 22.41 10.02 1.04
N VAL A 125 21.40 10.27 0.21
CA VAL A 125 21.55 10.90 -1.10
C VAL A 125 20.76 12.19 -1.09
N GLU A 126 21.40 13.31 -1.37
CA GLU A 126 20.77 14.63 -1.40
C GLU A 126 20.73 15.14 -2.84
N LEU A 127 19.51 15.33 -3.36
CA LEU A 127 19.26 15.73 -4.74
C LEU A 127 18.90 17.21 -4.81
N ALA A 128 19.63 17.99 -5.62
CA ALA A 128 19.29 19.39 -5.87
C ALA A 128 18.04 19.58 -6.74
N PHE A 129 17.52 18.51 -7.36
CA PHE A 129 16.37 18.51 -8.26
C PHE A 129 15.68 17.13 -8.25
N PRO A 130 14.41 17.04 -8.65
CA PRO A 130 13.75 15.76 -8.87
C PRO A 130 14.50 14.91 -9.91
N ALA A 131 14.78 13.65 -9.60
CA ALA A 131 15.57 12.80 -10.49
C ALA A 131 15.10 11.34 -10.49
N GLU A 132 15.28 10.67 -11.62
CA GLU A 132 15.33 9.22 -11.72
C GLU A 132 16.77 8.77 -11.48
N LEU A 133 16.95 7.85 -10.52
CA LEU A 133 18.22 7.26 -10.16
C LEU A 133 18.25 5.79 -10.57
N THR A 134 19.20 5.39 -11.39
CA THR A 134 19.54 3.99 -11.63
C THR A 134 20.79 3.64 -10.87
N MET A 135 20.72 2.71 -9.93
CA MET A 135 21.87 2.29 -9.13
C MET A 135 22.53 1.05 -9.73
N SER A 136 23.86 0.99 -9.69
CA SER A 136 24.64 -0.24 -9.82
C SER A 136 25.51 -0.42 -8.58
N ALA A 137 25.57 -1.63 -8.02
CA ALA A 137 26.50 -1.97 -6.95
C ALA A 137 27.59 -2.91 -7.46
N ALA A 138 28.82 -2.69 -7.02
CA ALA A 138 29.96 -3.57 -7.29
C ALA A 138 30.17 -4.54 -6.12
N TYR A 139 30.06 -5.83 -6.41
CA TYR A 139 30.15 -6.90 -5.43
C TYR A 139 31.39 -7.74 -5.59
N ALA A 140 32.04 -8.07 -4.47
CA ALA A 140 33.17 -8.98 -4.39
C ALA A 140 32.86 -10.14 -3.44
N GLN A 141 33.26 -11.36 -3.82
CA GLN A 141 33.06 -12.53 -2.96
C GLN A 141 34.00 -12.51 -1.77
N THR A 142 33.54 -13.06 -0.65
CA THR A 142 34.42 -13.26 0.50
C THR A 142 35.31 -14.47 0.31
N GLU A 143 36.54 -14.43 0.84
CA GLU A 143 37.50 -15.55 0.77
C GLU A 143 36.93 -16.89 1.25
N LYS A 144 36.06 -16.87 2.28
CA LYS A 144 35.45 -18.08 2.82
C LYS A 144 34.44 -18.73 1.86
N TRP A 145 33.81 -17.95 0.99
CA TRP A 145 32.66 -18.37 0.19
C TRP A 145 32.85 -18.23 -1.32
N LYS A 146 34.06 -17.84 -1.75
CA LYS A 146 34.43 -17.64 -3.16
C LYS A 146 34.18 -18.83 -4.09
N SER A 147 34.15 -20.06 -3.56
CA SER A 147 33.91 -21.26 -4.35
C SER A 147 32.42 -21.61 -4.54
N TYR A 148 31.49 -20.71 -4.20
CA TYR A 148 30.04 -20.91 -4.35
C TYR A 148 29.38 -19.79 -5.14
N ASP A 149 28.31 -20.12 -5.85
CA ASP A 149 27.42 -19.11 -6.43
C ASP A 149 26.56 -18.47 -5.33
N GLU A 150 26.40 -17.14 -5.41
CA GLU A 150 25.58 -16.35 -4.48
C GLU A 150 24.44 -15.66 -5.24
N ASP A 151 23.20 -15.89 -4.80
CA ASP A 151 22.01 -15.23 -5.33
C ASP A 151 21.80 -13.88 -4.62
N LEU A 152 22.07 -12.79 -5.34
CA LEU A 152 21.98 -11.44 -4.76
C LEU A 152 20.56 -11.01 -4.43
N THR A 153 19.53 -11.68 -4.96
CA THR A 153 18.14 -11.41 -4.55
C THR A 153 17.88 -11.83 -3.11
N GLN A 154 18.68 -12.75 -2.57
CA GLN A 154 18.62 -13.21 -1.18
C GLN A 154 19.68 -12.56 -0.28
N SER A 155 20.69 -11.91 -0.87
CA SER A 155 21.78 -11.28 -0.12
C SER A 155 21.38 -9.92 0.46
N TYR A 156 20.88 -9.00 -0.38
CA TYR A 156 20.67 -7.60 0.02
C TYR A 156 19.31 -7.04 -0.37
N ALA A 157 18.72 -6.25 0.53
CA ALA A 157 17.56 -5.41 0.27
C ALA A 157 17.92 -3.93 0.43
N TYR A 158 17.52 -3.14 -0.56
CA TYR A 158 17.76 -1.69 -0.64
C TYR A 158 16.45 -0.94 -0.46
N LEU A 159 16.37 -0.18 0.63
CA LEU A 159 15.21 0.61 1.02
C LEU A 159 15.56 2.10 1.00
N ILE A 160 14.70 2.90 0.39
CA ILE A 160 14.82 4.35 0.28
C ILE A 160 13.67 4.97 1.07
N ASP A 161 13.96 5.94 1.93
CA ASP A 161 12.98 6.62 2.79
C ASP A 161 12.04 5.67 3.52
N GLU A 162 12.63 4.57 4.01
CA GLU A 162 11.99 3.50 4.80
C GLU A 162 10.99 2.60 4.05
N ASN A 163 10.49 3.00 2.87
CA ASN A 163 9.37 2.30 2.22
C ASN A 163 9.52 2.05 0.72
N LYS A 164 10.50 2.67 0.04
CA LYS A 164 10.72 2.47 -1.40
C LYS A 164 11.83 1.47 -1.63
N ASN A 165 11.48 0.30 -2.18
CA ASN A 165 12.47 -0.70 -2.55
C ASN A 165 13.14 -0.36 -3.89
N MET A 166 14.44 -0.65 -3.96
CA MET A 166 15.22 -0.59 -5.20
C MET A 166 15.66 -2.04 -5.54
N PRO A 167 14.83 -2.81 -6.28
CA PRO A 167 15.09 -4.24 -6.51
C PRO A 167 16.17 -4.49 -7.57
N LEU A 168 16.83 -5.63 -7.47
CA LEU A 168 17.83 -6.10 -8.45
C LEU A 168 17.19 -6.27 -9.83
N GLY A 169 17.89 -5.82 -10.87
CA GLY A 169 17.48 -6.01 -12.25
C GLY A 169 17.52 -7.49 -12.65
N SER A 170 16.64 -7.90 -13.57
CA SER A 170 16.49 -9.30 -13.97
C SER A 170 17.60 -9.83 -14.90
N GLU A 171 18.46 -8.94 -15.43
CA GLU A 171 19.51 -9.33 -16.38
C GLU A 171 20.59 -10.21 -15.73
N LYS A 172 20.87 -9.98 -14.45
CA LYS A 172 21.93 -10.67 -13.73
C LYS A 172 21.62 -10.68 -12.24
N THR A 173 21.48 -11.87 -11.67
CA THR A 173 21.10 -12.05 -10.27
C THR A 173 22.09 -12.88 -9.46
N VAL A 174 22.95 -13.65 -10.14
CA VAL A 174 23.91 -14.55 -9.50
C VAL A 174 25.33 -13.99 -9.63
N LEU A 175 26.01 -13.88 -8.48
CA LEU A 175 27.45 -13.68 -8.40
C LEU A 175 28.12 -15.06 -8.42
N ALA A 176 28.76 -15.37 -9.56
CA ALA A 176 29.35 -16.69 -9.77
C ALA A 176 30.61 -16.91 -8.91
N ALA A 177 30.81 -18.17 -8.52
CA ALA A 177 32.02 -18.65 -7.86
C ALA A 177 33.30 -18.25 -8.63
N ARG A 178 34.36 -17.86 -7.92
CA ARG A 178 35.65 -17.47 -8.48
C ARG A 178 36.82 -17.74 -7.54
N ASP A 179 38.02 -17.88 -8.09
CA ASP A 179 39.25 -18.02 -7.31
C ASP A 179 39.83 -16.66 -6.87
N ASP A 180 39.62 -15.62 -7.69
CA ASP A 180 40.09 -14.26 -7.47
C ASP A 180 39.03 -13.41 -6.74
N ILE A 181 39.19 -13.29 -5.43
CA ILE A 181 38.30 -12.49 -4.57
C ILE A 181 38.40 -10.98 -4.82
N THR A 182 39.42 -10.52 -5.55
CA THR A 182 39.64 -9.10 -5.83
C THR A 182 38.85 -8.62 -7.05
N ALA A 183 38.32 -9.54 -7.85
CA ALA A 183 37.48 -9.23 -8.99
C ALA A 183 36.04 -8.94 -8.54
N TRP A 184 35.59 -7.70 -8.70
CA TRP A 184 34.19 -7.32 -8.50
C TRP A 184 33.33 -7.52 -9.76
N GLU A 185 32.06 -7.80 -9.55
CA GLU A 185 31.04 -7.76 -10.59
C GLU A 185 29.98 -6.72 -10.29
N ARG A 186 29.52 -6.04 -11.34
CA ARG A 186 28.47 -5.02 -11.24
C ARG A 186 27.10 -5.63 -11.45
N PHE A 187 26.17 -5.15 -10.65
CA PHE A 187 24.76 -5.52 -10.72
C PHE A 187 23.90 -4.27 -10.72
N SER A 188 22.99 -4.20 -11.69
CA SER A 188 22.10 -3.05 -11.88
C SER A 188 20.81 -3.27 -11.11
N TYR A 189 20.29 -2.18 -10.56
CA TYR A 189 19.03 -2.15 -9.85
C TYR A 189 18.00 -1.34 -10.64
N THR A 190 16.73 -1.59 -10.34
CA THR A 190 15.62 -0.90 -11.01
C THR A 190 15.66 0.59 -10.65
N ALA A 191 15.43 1.42 -11.66
CA ALA A 191 15.43 2.87 -11.50
C ALA A 191 14.35 3.32 -10.51
N VAL A 192 14.63 4.39 -9.77
CA VAL A 192 13.65 5.00 -8.85
C VAL A 192 13.59 6.49 -9.06
N THR A 193 12.38 7.03 -9.01
CA THR A 193 12.14 8.47 -9.04
C THR A 193 12.10 9.03 -7.63
N LEU A 194 12.91 10.06 -7.37
CA LEU A 194 12.99 10.79 -6.10
C LEU A 194 12.82 12.31 -6.35
N PRO A 195 12.11 13.04 -5.47
CA PRO A 195 12.08 14.50 -5.49
C PRO A 195 13.42 15.13 -5.13
N ALA A 196 13.51 16.44 -5.26
CA ALA A 196 14.63 17.18 -4.68
C ALA A 196 14.58 17.04 -3.15
N GLY A 197 15.75 17.06 -2.50
CA GLY A 197 15.88 16.93 -1.07
C GLY A 197 16.74 15.75 -0.65
N ARG A 198 16.72 15.45 0.65
CA ARG A 198 17.58 14.44 1.26
C ARG A 198 16.82 13.15 1.47
N HIS A 199 17.37 12.06 0.94
CA HIS A 199 16.81 10.72 0.98
C HIS A 199 17.70 9.78 1.76
N SER A 200 17.11 8.93 2.59
CA SER A 200 17.83 7.86 3.27
C SER A 200 17.92 6.63 2.39
N PHE A 201 19.09 5.99 2.31
CA PHE A 201 19.32 4.72 1.64
C PHE A 201 19.78 3.71 2.69
N ARG A 202 18.91 2.74 2.99
CA ARG A 202 19.16 1.64 3.91
C ARG A 202 19.49 0.38 3.12
N VAL A 203 20.60 -0.25 3.48
CA VAL A 203 20.98 -1.55 2.95
C VAL A 203 20.94 -2.55 4.08
N SER A 204 20.18 -3.62 3.87
CA SER A 204 19.93 -4.67 4.86
C SER A 204 20.16 -6.05 4.27
N VAL A 205 20.41 -7.03 5.14
CA VAL A 205 20.51 -8.44 4.72
C VAL A 205 19.11 -8.97 4.44
N ALA A 206 18.88 -9.49 3.23
CA ALA A 206 17.55 -9.94 2.82
C ALA A 206 17.18 -11.31 3.43
N ALA A 207 18.11 -12.26 3.47
CA ALA A 207 17.90 -13.58 4.06
C ALA A 207 19.15 -14.12 4.76
N ASN A 208 18.95 -15.00 5.74
CA ASN A 208 20.06 -15.79 6.31
C ASN A 208 20.35 -16.98 5.38
N THR A 209 21.26 -16.79 4.44
CA THR A 209 21.69 -17.81 3.47
C THR A 209 22.60 -18.89 4.09
N GLY A 210 23.07 -18.69 5.32
CA GLY A 210 24.08 -19.54 5.97
C GLY A 210 25.49 -19.44 5.36
N LYS A 211 25.69 -18.59 4.33
CA LYS A 211 26.88 -18.59 3.47
C LYS A 211 27.61 -17.25 3.38
N GLY A 212 27.43 -16.30 4.29
CA GLY A 212 27.98 -14.97 4.04
C GLY A 212 27.14 -14.17 3.06
N ASN A 213 27.36 -12.86 3.07
CA ASN A 213 26.94 -11.99 1.98
C ASN A 213 28.21 -11.46 1.30
N PRO A 214 28.15 -11.15 -0.01
CA PRO A 214 29.28 -10.57 -0.72
C PRO A 214 29.56 -9.16 -0.21
N ASN A 215 30.82 -8.74 -0.30
CA ASN A 215 31.23 -7.40 0.05
C ASN A 215 30.76 -6.40 -1.02
N ILE A 216 30.41 -5.19 -0.62
CA ILE A 216 30.12 -4.07 -1.53
C ILE A 216 31.31 -3.11 -1.50
N ASP A 217 31.81 -2.78 -2.69
CA ASP A 217 32.91 -1.83 -2.87
C ASP A 217 32.38 -0.40 -3.04
N TYR A 218 31.57 -0.18 -4.06
CA TYR A 218 30.94 1.11 -4.36
C TYR A 218 29.54 0.98 -4.97
N PHE A 219 28.82 2.09 -4.93
CA PHE A 219 27.58 2.32 -5.66
C PHE A 219 27.81 3.36 -6.75
N ASP A 220 27.40 3.07 -7.98
CA ASP A 220 27.25 4.06 -9.04
C ASP A 220 25.76 4.41 -9.20
N PHE A 221 25.44 5.69 -9.22
CA PHE A 221 24.12 6.22 -9.51
C PHE A 221 24.16 6.95 -10.85
N ALA A 222 23.44 6.45 -11.85
CA ALA A 222 23.13 7.20 -13.05
C ALA A 222 21.90 8.08 -12.78
N ILE A 223 22.06 9.39 -12.93
CA ILE A 223 21.08 10.41 -12.55
C ILE A 223 20.53 11.06 -13.80
N ARG A 224 19.21 10.94 -13.96
CA ARG A 224 18.44 11.65 -14.97
C ARG A 224 17.49 12.60 -14.27
N LYS A 225 17.62 13.90 -14.53
CA LYS A 225 16.74 14.93 -13.99
C LYS A 225 15.34 14.74 -14.56
N LEU A 226 14.37 14.99 -13.71
CA LEU A 226 12.96 15.00 -14.05
C LEU A 226 12.42 16.41 -13.87
N ASP A 227 11.45 16.74 -14.71
CA ASP A 227 10.69 17.98 -14.55
C ASP A 227 9.78 17.93 -13.32
N TYR A 228 9.44 16.73 -12.85
CA TYR A 228 8.60 16.50 -11.69
C TYR A 228 8.91 15.17 -10.99
N ALA A 229 8.90 15.18 -9.66
CA ALA A 229 8.68 14.00 -8.83
C ALA A 229 7.79 14.40 -7.64
N PRO A 230 6.88 13.51 -7.21
CA PRO A 230 5.95 13.83 -6.14
C PRO A 230 6.69 14.12 -4.82
N PRO A 231 6.26 15.12 -4.04
CA PRO A 231 6.92 15.53 -2.80
C PRO A 231 6.83 14.44 -1.71
N ILE A 232 7.85 14.37 -0.85
CA ILE A 232 7.88 13.46 0.32
C ILE A 232 6.95 13.96 1.43
N GLU A 233 6.55 15.23 1.43
CA GLU A 233 5.70 15.80 2.48
C GLU A 233 4.25 15.89 2.02
N GLY A 234 3.37 15.29 2.83
CA GLY A 234 1.92 15.42 2.73
C GLY A 234 1.34 15.06 4.07
N VAL A 235 0.69 16.02 4.73
CA VAL A 235 -0.05 15.79 5.97
C VAL A 235 -1.32 15.04 5.58
N VAL A 236 -1.45 13.79 6.02
CA VAL A 236 -2.68 13.03 5.88
C VAL A 236 -3.73 13.73 6.74
N PRO A 237 -4.90 14.09 6.19
CA PRO A 237 -5.99 14.62 6.98
C PRO A 237 -6.32 13.68 8.14
N GLU A 238 -6.63 14.22 9.32
CA GLU A 238 -6.92 13.41 10.52
C GLU A 238 -8.07 12.42 10.31
N ASN A 239 -9.00 12.77 9.41
CA ASN A 239 -10.14 11.96 9.06
C ASN A 239 -9.90 10.97 7.91
N ASP A 240 -8.68 10.89 7.38
CA ASP A 240 -8.31 9.93 6.35
C ASP A 240 -7.59 8.72 6.98
N PHE A 241 -8.08 7.52 6.67
CA PHE A 241 -7.56 6.27 7.25
C PHE A 241 -6.42 5.64 6.43
N HIS A 242 -6.05 6.24 5.30
CA HIS A 242 -4.92 5.78 4.50
C HIS A 242 -3.59 6.05 5.20
N THR A 243 -2.58 5.24 4.88
CA THR A 243 -1.20 5.58 5.25
C THR A 243 -0.74 6.80 4.46
N ALA A 244 0.31 7.50 4.94
CA ALA A 244 0.86 8.65 4.22
C ALA A 244 1.28 8.31 2.78
N LEU A 245 1.80 7.10 2.56
CA LEU A 245 2.22 6.64 1.24
C LEU A 245 1.02 6.37 0.31
N GLN A 246 -0.04 5.75 0.83
CA GLN A 246 -1.29 5.53 0.11
C GLN A 246 -1.97 6.86 -0.23
N TYR A 247 -2.15 7.74 0.75
CA TYR A 247 -2.79 9.04 0.55
C TYR A 247 -2.12 9.83 -0.57
N ARG A 248 -0.78 9.90 -0.57
CA ARG A 248 -0.03 10.58 -1.63
C ARG A 248 -0.30 10.01 -3.02
N TYR A 249 -0.30 8.68 -3.16
CA TYR A 249 -0.66 8.05 -4.43
C TYR A 249 -2.08 8.41 -4.87
N LEU A 250 -3.06 8.38 -3.96
CA LEU A 250 -4.45 8.68 -4.27
C LEU A 250 -4.66 10.14 -4.68
N THR A 251 -3.83 11.05 -4.15
CA THR A 251 -3.83 12.47 -4.52
C THR A 251 -2.91 12.81 -5.70
N ASP A 252 -2.10 11.86 -6.20
CA ASP A 252 -1.26 12.09 -7.38
C ASP A 252 -2.15 12.25 -8.62
N PRO A 253 -2.03 13.35 -9.39
CA PRO A 253 -2.78 13.52 -10.63
C PRO A 253 -2.34 12.51 -11.71
N ASN A 254 -1.11 11.98 -11.62
CA ASN A 254 -0.62 10.94 -12.52
C ASN A 254 -0.75 9.56 -11.87
N LEU A 255 -1.86 8.88 -12.16
CA LEU A 255 -2.13 7.53 -11.69
C LEU A 255 -1.05 6.49 -12.08
N GLU A 256 -0.27 6.73 -13.14
CA GLU A 256 0.77 5.80 -13.61
C GLU A 256 2.05 5.87 -12.77
N ASN A 257 2.19 6.88 -11.91
CA ASN A 257 3.31 7.01 -10.97
C ASN A 257 3.27 5.98 -9.83
N ILE A 258 2.41 4.96 -9.88
CA ILE A 258 2.25 3.96 -8.82
C ILE A 258 3.59 3.37 -8.33
N LEU A 259 4.56 3.14 -9.22
CA LEU A 259 5.87 2.59 -8.86
C LEU A 259 6.71 3.53 -7.96
N ALA A 260 6.40 4.82 -7.94
CA ALA A 260 6.99 5.76 -6.99
C ALA A 260 6.49 5.54 -5.55
N TYR A 261 5.37 4.84 -5.37
CA TYR A 261 4.72 4.62 -4.07
C TYR A 261 4.74 3.15 -3.66
N ALA A 262 4.53 2.22 -4.59
CA ALA A 262 4.50 0.79 -4.30
C ALA A 262 4.81 -0.05 -5.53
N ASN A 263 5.48 -1.19 -5.34
CA ASN A 263 5.98 -2.05 -6.43
C ASN A 263 5.52 -3.51 -6.35
N GLY A 264 4.62 -3.83 -5.43
CA GLY A 264 4.02 -5.16 -5.32
C GLY A 264 4.82 -6.18 -4.50
N VAL A 265 5.87 -5.76 -3.79
CA VAL A 265 6.76 -6.69 -3.04
C VAL A 265 6.43 -6.76 -1.55
N GLN A 266 5.92 -5.68 -0.96
CA GLN A 266 5.62 -5.57 0.47
C GLN A 266 4.12 -5.39 0.71
N GLU A 267 3.63 -5.91 1.84
CA GLU A 267 2.26 -5.62 2.30
C GLU A 267 2.19 -4.20 2.85
N LEU A 268 1.67 -3.30 2.03
CA LEU A 268 1.39 -1.89 2.29
C LEU A 268 -0.06 -1.55 1.92
N SER A 269 -0.93 -2.53 1.66
CA SER A 269 -2.30 -2.33 1.16
C SER A 269 -3.29 -2.09 2.30
N ARG A 270 -2.93 -2.47 3.53
CA ARG A 270 -3.72 -2.24 4.74
C ARG A 270 -3.78 -0.74 5.11
N PRO A 271 -4.92 -0.24 5.58
CA PRO A 271 -5.06 1.16 6.00
C PRO A 271 -4.27 1.43 7.29
N ALA A 272 -3.94 2.70 7.52
CA ALA A 272 -3.43 3.17 8.82
C ALA A 272 -4.49 3.05 9.92
N GLY A 273 -5.77 3.10 9.56
CA GLY A 273 -6.89 3.09 10.50
C GLY A 273 -7.05 4.43 11.22
N THR A 274 -8.19 4.60 11.87
CA THR A 274 -8.58 5.86 12.53
C THR A 274 -8.37 5.74 14.02
N LEU A 275 -7.60 6.67 14.60
CA LEU A 275 -7.39 6.72 16.06
C LEU A 275 -8.57 7.43 16.72
N MET A 276 -9.32 6.71 17.53
CA MET A 276 -10.37 7.26 18.38
C MET A 276 -9.76 7.56 19.74
N ASP A 277 -9.59 8.84 20.06
CA ASP A 277 -9.03 9.29 21.34
C ASP A 277 -10.15 9.69 22.31
N PHE A 278 -10.01 9.29 23.57
CA PHE A 278 -10.89 9.67 24.68
C PHE A 278 -10.04 9.99 25.92
N SER A 279 -8.80 10.46 25.70
CA SER A 279 -7.82 10.66 26.77
C SER A 279 -8.22 11.74 27.77
N SER A 280 -8.98 12.73 27.31
CA SER A 280 -9.57 13.80 28.11
C SER A 280 -10.77 13.37 28.97
N ASP A 281 -11.35 12.20 28.70
CA ASP A 281 -12.70 11.89 29.19
C ASP A 281 -12.72 11.05 30.46
N CYS A 282 -11.59 10.43 30.79
CA CYS A 282 -11.45 9.60 31.98
C CYS A 282 -10.06 9.67 32.59
N ALA A 283 -9.99 9.40 33.90
CA ALA A 283 -8.74 9.31 34.62
C ALA A 283 -7.91 8.11 34.17
N GLU A 284 -6.61 8.12 34.47
CA GLU A 284 -5.77 6.95 34.26
C GLU A 284 -6.25 5.78 35.12
N SER A 285 -6.28 4.58 34.51
CA SER A 285 -6.78 3.36 35.12
C SER A 285 -5.79 2.21 34.95
N ALA A 286 -5.46 1.54 36.06
CA ALA A 286 -4.65 0.32 36.05
C ALA A 286 -5.45 -0.90 35.52
N ASP A 287 -6.78 -0.88 35.70
CA ASP A 287 -7.69 -1.95 35.30
C ASP A 287 -8.02 -1.92 33.80
N GLY A 288 -7.65 -0.83 33.12
CA GLY A 288 -7.85 -0.62 31.69
C GLY A 288 -9.04 0.27 31.38
N TYR A 289 -9.43 0.26 30.11
CA TYR A 289 -10.47 1.14 29.56
C TYR A 289 -11.46 0.36 28.68
N VAL A 290 -12.60 1.00 28.43
CA VAL A 290 -13.66 0.55 27.54
C VAL A 290 -13.99 1.69 26.57
N MET A 291 -14.22 1.37 25.31
CA MET A 291 -14.68 2.31 24.30
C MET A 291 -15.90 1.76 23.57
N GLN A 292 -16.86 2.62 23.26
CA GLN A 292 -17.93 2.32 22.30
C GLN A 292 -17.75 3.15 21.05
N TYR A 293 -18.07 2.58 19.89
CA TYR A 293 -18.22 3.34 18.65
C TYR A 293 -19.42 2.84 17.84
N ALA A 294 -20.00 3.75 17.04
CA ALA A 294 -21.19 3.52 16.26
C ALA A 294 -21.22 4.37 14.99
N ASP A 295 -22.11 4.01 14.07
CA ASP A 295 -22.46 4.75 12.85
C ASP A 295 -23.68 5.67 13.06
N ASN A 296 -24.03 5.93 14.32
CA ASN A 296 -25.11 6.83 14.70
C ASN A 296 -24.87 7.45 16.08
N GLU A 297 -25.37 8.67 16.28
CA GLU A 297 -25.21 9.45 17.52
C GLU A 297 -25.85 8.79 18.75
N ASN A 298 -26.87 7.95 18.55
CA ASN A 298 -27.58 7.26 19.64
C ASN A 298 -26.86 5.99 20.13
N PHE A 299 -25.77 5.59 19.47
CA PHE A 299 -25.06 4.33 19.74
C PHE A 299 -25.95 3.07 19.61
N ASP A 300 -26.99 3.13 18.77
CA ASP A 300 -27.80 1.97 18.42
C ASP A 300 -26.92 0.94 17.71
N GLY A 301 -26.85 -0.28 18.26
CA GLY A 301 -26.00 -1.33 17.71
C GLY A 301 -24.48 -1.09 17.88
N ALA A 302 -24.08 -0.19 18.78
CA ALA A 302 -22.67 0.15 18.99
C ALA A 302 -21.79 -1.07 19.26
N VAL A 303 -20.58 -1.02 18.72
CA VAL A 303 -19.51 -1.96 19.03
C VAL A 303 -18.84 -1.50 20.32
N THR A 304 -18.67 -2.44 21.27
CA THR A 304 -17.98 -2.16 22.53
C THR A 304 -16.65 -2.90 22.57
N VAL A 305 -15.57 -2.15 22.78
CA VAL A 305 -14.20 -2.65 22.87
C VAL A 305 -13.79 -2.62 24.34
N HIS A 306 -13.51 -3.79 24.91
CA HIS A 306 -13.12 -3.95 26.31
C HIS A 306 -11.63 -4.22 26.46
N GLY A 307 -11.10 -4.00 27.66
CA GLY A 307 -9.74 -4.41 28.03
C GLY A 307 -8.65 -3.56 27.36
N LEU A 308 -8.98 -2.32 26.99
CA LEU A 308 -8.03 -1.39 26.41
C LEU A 308 -6.95 -1.02 27.43
N ARG A 309 -5.71 -0.85 26.95
CA ARG A 309 -4.56 -0.42 27.77
C ARG A 309 -4.22 1.06 27.60
N SER A 310 -4.85 1.72 26.65
CA SER A 310 -4.71 3.14 26.33
C SER A 310 -6.09 3.80 26.29
N ARG A 311 -6.12 5.12 26.54
CA ARG A 311 -7.32 5.96 26.37
C ARG A 311 -7.56 6.35 24.90
N SER A 312 -7.15 5.46 24.01
CA SER A 312 -7.35 5.58 22.57
C SER A 312 -7.35 4.20 21.95
N TYR A 313 -8.09 4.05 20.86
CA TYR A 313 -8.21 2.79 20.14
C TYR A 313 -8.26 3.05 18.63
N ARG A 314 -7.61 2.17 17.86
CA ARG A 314 -7.55 2.30 16.41
C ARG A 314 -8.64 1.44 15.79
N VAL A 315 -9.59 2.09 15.13
CA VAL A 315 -10.66 1.44 14.40
C VAL A 315 -10.31 1.36 12.92
N TYR A 316 -10.57 0.20 12.33
CA TYR A 316 -10.33 -0.08 10.93
C TYR A 316 -11.65 -0.26 10.19
N ASN A 317 -11.58 -0.24 8.86
CA ASN A 317 -12.68 -0.62 7.97
C ASN A 317 -13.90 0.31 8.07
N LEU A 318 -13.69 1.59 8.40
CA LEU A 318 -14.74 2.61 8.32
C LEU A 318 -15.15 2.85 6.87
N MET A 319 -16.38 3.31 6.67
CA MET A 319 -16.87 3.75 5.35
C MET A 319 -16.29 5.11 5.01
N LEU A 320 -16.14 5.41 3.72
CA LEU A 320 -15.71 6.70 3.17
C LEU A 320 -16.84 7.72 3.26
N GLY A 321 -16.54 8.95 3.69
CA GLY A 321 -17.51 10.03 3.77
C GLY A 321 -18.60 9.87 4.85
N GLU A 322 -18.50 8.86 5.70
CA GLU A 322 -19.48 8.57 6.74
C GLU A 322 -18.99 9.09 8.10
N THR A 323 -19.93 9.51 8.94
CA THR A 323 -19.63 9.91 10.32
C THR A 323 -19.53 8.67 11.21
N VAL A 324 -18.53 8.66 12.06
CA VAL A 324 -18.39 7.70 13.16
C VAL A 324 -18.46 8.46 14.47
N TRP A 325 -19.15 7.88 15.46
CA TRP A 325 -19.28 8.41 16.81
C TRP A 325 -18.58 7.47 17.79
N TRP A 326 -17.88 8.01 18.78
CA TRP A 326 -17.26 7.21 19.84
C TRP A 326 -17.30 7.89 21.20
N ARG A 327 -17.18 7.07 22.24
CA ARG A 327 -17.09 7.50 23.64
C ARG A 327 -16.28 6.47 24.42
N GLY A 328 -15.57 6.89 25.45
CA GLY A 328 -14.72 5.99 26.24
C GLY A 328 -14.69 6.33 27.72
N GLY A 329 -14.24 5.38 28.52
CA GLY A 329 -14.16 5.48 29.98
C GLY A 329 -13.37 4.32 30.58
N THR A 330 -13.20 4.31 31.89
CA THR A 330 -12.60 3.17 32.62
C THR A 330 -13.56 1.98 32.72
N THR A 331 -14.87 2.25 32.68
CA THR A 331 -15.97 1.26 32.65
C THR A 331 -16.95 1.57 31.53
N LEU A 332 -17.83 0.63 31.21
CA LEU A 332 -18.88 0.86 30.21
C LEU A 332 -19.89 1.91 30.70
N GLU A 333 -20.25 1.87 31.98
CA GLU A 333 -21.19 2.80 32.61
C GLU A 333 -20.65 4.23 32.58
N GLU A 334 -19.36 4.41 32.85
CA GLU A 334 -18.68 5.71 32.71
C GLU A 334 -18.63 6.16 31.25
N ALA A 335 -18.21 5.27 30.34
CA ALA A 335 -18.16 5.59 28.91
C ALA A 335 -19.52 6.05 28.36
N GLN A 336 -20.63 5.51 28.88
CA GLN A 336 -21.99 5.84 28.44
C GLN A 336 -22.47 7.23 28.84
N VAL A 337 -21.87 7.84 29.87
CA VAL A 337 -22.20 9.19 30.33
C VAL A 337 -21.12 10.22 29.99
N ASN A 338 -19.97 9.75 29.50
CA ASN A 338 -18.87 10.60 29.03
C ASN A 338 -19.19 11.31 27.70
N PRO A 339 -18.40 12.34 27.34
CA PRO A 339 -18.57 13.06 26.09
C PRO A 339 -18.60 12.12 24.87
N ILE A 340 -19.46 12.48 23.90
CA ILE A 340 -19.51 11.82 22.59
C ILE A 340 -18.61 12.61 21.65
N HIS A 341 -17.68 11.91 21.02
CA HIS A 341 -16.86 12.41 19.94
C HIS A 341 -17.40 11.92 18.61
N SER A 342 -17.09 12.64 17.53
CA SER A 342 -17.47 12.22 16.18
C SER A 342 -16.52 12.75 15.13
N MET A 343 -16.40 12.03 14.02
CA MET A 343 -15.63 12.46 12.86
C MET A 343 -16.23 11.90 11.58
N THR A 344 -16.28 12.71 10.52
CA THR A 344 -16.63 12.24 9.17
C THR A 344 -15.37 11.86 8.43
N THR A 345 -15.27 10.61 8.00
CA THR A 345 -14.11 10.10 7.27
C THR A 345 -13.94 10.80 5.92
N ALA A 346 -12.71 10.81 5.40
CA ALA A 346 -12.43 11.31 4.07
C ALA A 346 -13.22 10.54 3.00
N THR A 347 -13.48 11.20 1.87
CA THR A 347 -14.21 10.61 0.74
C THR A 347 -13.29 10.00 -0.31
N GLN A 348 -11.97 10.14 -0.16
CA GLN A 348 -10.99 9.69 -1.14
C GLN A 348 -10.89 8.16 -1.10
N GLY A 349 -11.26 7.48 -2.19
CA GLY A 349 -11.13 6.04 -2.32
C GLY A 349 -9.78 5.58 -2.89
N PRO A 350 -9.50 4.27 -2.91
CA PRO A 350 -10.39 3.16 -2.54
C PRO A 350 -10.62 3.03 -1.04
N ARG A 351 -11.70 2.34 -0.62
CA ARG A 351 -11.87 1.95 0.79
C ARG A 351 -11.06 0.68 1.07
N ASN A 352 -9.75 0.82 1.31
CA ASN A 352 -8.89 -0.31 1.66
C ASN A 352 -9.16 -0.81 3.10
N LEU A 353 -9.05 -2.12 3.29
CA LEU A 353 -9.51 -2.79 4.50
C LEU A 353 -8.38 -3.60 5.16
N TYR A 354 -8.41 -3.61 6.49
CA TYR A 354 -7.64 -4.53 7.31
C TYR A 354 -8.46 -5.78 7.59
N ILE A 355 -8.13 -6.88 6.92
CA ILE A 355 -8.63 -8.22 7.25
C ILE A 355 -7.42 -9.06 7.66
N ASP A 356 -7.41 -9.53 8.89
CA ASP A 356 -6.24 -10.24 9.41
C ASP A 356 -6.03 -11.57 8.67
N GLY A 357 -4.76 -11.87 8.35
CA GLY A 357 -4.38 -12.99 7.49
C GLY A 357 -4.64 -12.80 5.98
N VAL A 358 -5.21 -11.68 5.55
CA VAL A 358 -5.51 -11.42 4.13
C VAL A 358 -4.84 -10.12 3.67
N THR A 359 -4.45 -10.09 2.39
CA THR A 359 -3.80 -8.97 1.70
C THR A 359 -4.70 -8.43 0.60
N ASN A 360 -4.46 -7.18 0.18
CA ASN A 360 -5.08 -6.56 -0.98
C ASN A 360 -6.61 -6.39 -0.87
N VAL A 361 -7.14 -6.29 0.34
CA VAL A 361 -8.59 -6.25 0.59
C VAL A 361 -9.13 -4.83 0.53
N ARG A 362 -10.23 -4.64 -0.21
CA ARG A 362 -10.94 -3.36 -0.29
C ARG A 362 -12.39 -3.51 -0.70
N ASP A 363 -13.20 -2.55 -0.30
CA ASP A 363 -14.54 -2.29 -0.81
C ASP A 363 -14.43 -1.32 -2.00
N ILE A 364 -15.23 -1.53 -3.04
CA ILE A 364 -15.18 -0.75 -4.27
C ILE A 364 -16.15 0.44 -4.27
N GLY A 365 -16.98 0.58 -3.24
CA GLY A 365 -17.92 1.69 -3.10
C GLY A 365 -17.24 3.02 -2.74
N GLY A 366 -18.01 4.10 -2.83
CA GLY A 366 -17.60 5.46 -2.51
C GLY A 366 -17.25 6.33 -3.72
N TYR A 367 -17.02 5.72 -4.89
CA TYR A 367 -16.75 6.46 -6.13
C TYR A 367 -17.99 7.18 -6.66
N ALA A 368 -17.78 8.31 -7.32
CA ALA A 368 -18.85 9.02 -8.03
C ALA A 368 -19.35 8.19 -9.23
N SER A 369 -20.66 8.26 -9.48
CA SER A 369 -21.28 7.65 -10.66
C SER A 369 -21.69 8.73 -11.65
N SER A 370 -21.38 8.52 -12.93
CA SER A 370 -21.88 9.34 -14.03
C SER A 370 -23.35 9.06 -14.39
N LEU A 371 -23.98 8.03 -13.79
CA LEU A 371 -25.37 7.66 -14.12
C LEU A 371 -26.41 8.53 -13.41
N VAL A 372 -26.04 9.17 -12.31
CA VAL A 372 -26.92 10.02 -11.49
C VAL A 372 -26.10 11.20 -10.99
N GLU A 373 -26.61 12.42 -11.18
CA GLU A 373 -25.95 13.62 -10.67
C GLU A 373 -25.81 13.56 -9.14
N GLY A 374 -24.56 13.65 -8.65
CA GLY A 374 -24.24 13.51 -7.24
C GLY A 374 -24.36 12.08 -6.68
N GLY A 375 -24.75 11.09 -7.49
CA GLY A 375 -24.86 9.70 -7.08
C GLY A 375 -23.49 9.06 -6.87
N LYS A 376 -23.39 8.18 -5.87
CA LYS A 376 -22.19 7.39 -5.60
C LYS A 376 -22.47 5.89 -5.75
N ILE A 377 -21.40 5.14 -5.96
CA ILE A 377 -21.42 3.69 -5.84
C ILE A 377 -21.52 3.33 -4.35
N ARG A 378 -22.54 2.57 -3.96
CA ARG A 378 -22.81 2.18 -2.58
C ARG A 378 -21.67 1.34 -2.01
N GLN A 379 -21.33 1.64 -0.76
CA GLN A 379 -20.37 0.90 0.03
C GLN A 379 -21.02 -0.32 0.69
N GLY A 380 -20.22 -1.34 0.98
CA GLY A 380 -20.64 -2.49 1.76
C GLY A 380 -21.29 -3.62 0.98
N LEU A 381 -21.34 -3.54 -0.35
CA LEU A 381 -21.99 -4.54 -1.21
C LEU A 381 -21.00 -5.46 -1.94
N TYR A 382 -19.83 -4.94 -2.32
CA TYR A 382 -18.81 -5.70 -3.04
C TYR A 382 -17.42 -5.40 -2.49
N TYR A 383 -16.74 -6.48 -2.12
CA TYR A 383 -15.40 -6.51 -1.61
C TYR A 383 -14.54 -7.34 -2.56
N ARG A 384 -13.30 -6.92 -2.75
CA ARG A 384 -12.28 -7.68 -3.46
C ARG A 384 -11.05 -7.87 -2.60
N GLY A 385 -10.33 -8.96 -2.81
CA GLY A 385 -9.05 -9.18 -2.16
C GLY A 385 -8.35 -10.45 -2.59
N ALA A 386 -7.23 -10.77 -1.93
CA ALA A 386 -6.49 -11.99 -2.18
C ALA A 386 -7.20 -13.24 -1.61
N LYS A 387 -6.59 -14.40 -1.86
CA LYS A 387 -7.04 -15.70 -1.36
C LYS A 387 -7.19 -15.71 0.16
N LEU A 388 -8.11 -16.54 0.66
CA LEU A 388 -8.43 -16.66 2.08
C LEU A 388 -7.72 -17.82 2.79
N ASP A 389 -6.76 -18.50 2.14
CA ASP A 389 -6.07 -19.67 2.73
C ASP A 389 -5.41 -19.38 4.09
N ASP A 390 -4.98 -18.14 4.31
CA ASP A 390 -4.24 -17.71 5.49
C ASP A 390 -5.09 -16.82 6.44
N ILE A 391 -6.40 -16.71 6.20
CA ILE A 391 -7.30 -15.87 7.02
C ILE A 391 -7.34 -16.37 8.48
N THR A 392 -7.14 -15.47 9.43
CA THR A 392 -7.18 -15.79 10.85
C THR A 392 -8.61 -15.77 11.39
N GLU A 393 -8.83 -16.29 12.60
CA GLU A 393 -10.14 -16.19 13.26
C GLU A 393 -10.61 -14.73 13.44
N ALA A 394 -9.67 -13.80 13.66
CA ALA A 394 -9.99 -12.37 13.70
C ALA A 394 -10.42 -11.85 12.33
N GLY A 395 -9.73 -12.25 11.25
CA GLY A 395 -10.13 -11.92 9.89
C GLY A 395 -11.50 -12.48 9.52
N LYS A 396 -11.80 -13.73 9.90
CA LYS A 396 -13.10 -14.37 9.69
C LYS A 396 -14.23 -13.61 10.39
N ALA A 397 -14.03 -13.29 11.67
CA ALA A 397 -14.98 -12.50 12.44
C ALA A 397 -15.23 -11.13 11.80
N GLU A 398 -14.18 -10.52 11.24
CA GLU A 398 -14.27 -9.24 10.56
C GLU A 398 -15.06 -9.31 9.24
N LEU A 399 -14.88 -10.36 8.42
CA LEU A 399 -15.73 -10.56 7.22
C LEU A 399 -17.21 -10.69 7.60
N VAL A 400 -17.52 -11.42 8.67
CA VAL A 400 -18.90 -11.58 9.17
C VAL A 400 -19.45 -10.23 9.65
N ARG A 401 -18.64 -9.46 10.41
CA ARG A 401 -18.97 -8.12 10.93
C ARG A 401 -19.26 -7.12 9.81
N LEU A 402 -18.49 -7.18 8.72
CA LEU A 402 -18.69 -6.36 7.53
C LEU A 402 -19.96 -6.72 6.75
N GLY A 403 -20.67 -7.78 7.14
CA GLY A 403 -21.91 -8.17 6.49
C GLY A 403 -21.71 -9.03 5.23
N ILE A 404 -20.49 -9.50 4.97
CA ILE A 404 -20.21 -10.38 3.82
C ILE A 404 -20.97 -11.70 4.00
N ARG A 405 -21.65 -12.13 2.93
CA ARG A 405 -22.48 -13.35 2.93
C ARG A 405 -22.23 -14.25 1.72
N GLN A 406 -21.54 -13.77 0.69
CA GLN A 406 -21.19 -14.55 -0.50
C GLN A 406 -19.70 -14.42 -0.80
N GLU A 407 -19.00 -15.54 -0.89
CA GLU A 407 -17.63 -15.65 -1.37
C GLU A 407 -17.63 -16.17 -2.81
N ILE A 408 -16.87 -15.54 -3.70
CA ILE A 408 -16.69 -15.96 -5.09
C ILE A 408 -15.20 -16.20 -5.34
N ASP A 409 -14.83 -17.46 -5.54
CA ASP A 409 -13.44 -17.89 -5.71
C ASP A 409 -13.14 -18.15 -7.19
N LEU A 410 -12.28 -17.30 -7.76
CA LEU A 410 -11.92 -17.33 -9.18
C LEU A 410 -10.66 -18.15 -9.47
N ARG A 411 -10.06 -18.79 -8.47
CA ARG A 411 -8.83 -19.57 -8.65
C ARG A 411 -9.08 -20.80 -9.51
N ASP A 412 -7.98 -21.40 -9.96
CA ASP A 412 -8.03 -22.67 -10.67
C ASP A 412 -8.72 -23.72 -9.78
N GLU A 413 -9.54 -24.58 -10.38
CA GLU A 413 -10.44 -25.49 -9.66
C GLU A 413 -9.75 -26.29 -8.53
N TYR A 414 -8.51 -26.72 -8.73
CA TYR A 414 -7.73 -27.46 -7.73
C TYR A 414 -7.32 -26.63 -6.49
N GLN A 415 -7.42 -25.30 -6.56
CA GLN A 415 -7.09 -24.36 -5.49
C GLN A 415 -8.32 -23.94 -4.69
N CYS A 416 -9.53 -24.17 -5.21
CA CYS A 416 -10.81 -23.83 -4.61
C CYS A 416 -11.15 -24.78 -3.46
N LYS A 417 -10.71 -24.44 -2.23
CA LYS A 417 -10.84 -25.29 -1.03
C LYS A 417 -11.89 -24.81 -0.02
N GLY A 418 -12.73 -23.85 -0.40
CA GLY A 418 -13.72 -23.26 0.50
C GLY A 418 -14.84 -24.24 0.92
N PRO A 419 -15.76 -23.80 1.80
CA PRO A 419 -15.86 -22.45 2.36
C PRO A 419 -14.73 -22.13 3.35
N TYR A 420 -14.28 -20.88 3.38
CA TYR A 420 -13.21 -20.44 4.30
C TYR A 420 -13.76 -19.86 5.62
N VAL A 421 -15.01 -19.41 5.62
CA VAL A 421 -15.67 -18.77 6.76
C VAL A 421 -17.06 -19.36 6.96
N ASP A 422 -17.33 -19.84 8.17
CA ASP A 422 -18.65 -20.36 8.53
C ASP A 422 -19.71 -19.26 8.43
N GLY A 423 -20.86 -19.60 7.84
CA GLY A 423 -21.97 -18.67 7.63
C GLY A 423 -21.86 -17.78 6.38
N ILE A 424 -20.77 -17.87 5.62
CA ILE A 424 -20.61 -17.23 4.31
C ILE A 424 -20.81 -18.30 3.22
N ARG A 425 -21.68 -18.01 2.25
CA ARG A 425 -21.92 -18.92 1.10
C ARG A 425 -20.70 -18.93 0.20
N TYR A 426 -20.27 -20.11 -0.22
CA TYR A 426 -19.11 -20.28 -1.09
C TYR A 426 -19.52 -20.71 -2.50
N THR A 427 -19.01 -20.02 -3.52
CA THR A 427 -19.15 -20.42 -4.93
C THR A 427 -17.80 -20.35 -5.62
N ALA A 428 -17.30 -21.51 -6.08
CA ALA A 428 -16.14 -21.57 -6.97
C ALA A 428 -16.57 -21.26 -8.41
N VAL A 429 -15.94 -20.27 -9.04
CA VAL A 429 -16.13 -19.91 -10.45
C VAL A 429 -14.77 -19.76 -11.10
N SER A 430 -14.12 -20.90 -11.36
CA SER A 430 -12.73 -20.95 -11.82
C SER A 430 -12.53 -20.23 -13.16
N ILE A 431 -11.72 -19.17 -13.14
CA ILE A 431 -11.10 -18.61 -14.35
C ILE A 431 -9.63 -19.05 -14.31
N PRO A 432 -9.19 -19.97 -15.18
CA PRO A 432 -7.86 -20.56 -15.09
C PRO A 432 -6.73 -19.53 -15.19
N SER A 433 -5.59 -19.83 -14.57
CA SER A 433 -4.34 -19.11 -14.78
C SER A 433 -3.85 -19.22 -16.24
N GLY A 434 -3.03 -18.28 -16.72
CA GLY A 434 -2.54 -18.29 -18.11
C GLY A 434 -3.60 -17.85 -19.14
N THR A 435 -4.60 -17.09 -18.70
CA THR A 435 -5.73 -16.62 -19.52
C THR A 435 -5.70 -15.12 -19.77
N GLU A 436 -4.65 -14.41 -19.33
CA GLU A 436 -4.48 -12.95 -19.36
C GLU A 436 -4.94 -12.31 -20.68
N SER A 437 -4.47 -12.85 -21.81
CA SER A 437 -4.77 -12.31 -23.15
C SER A 437 -6.19 -12.60 -23.67
N ARG A 438 -6.94 -13.49 -23.00
CA ARG A 438 -8.23 -14.04 -23.46
C ARG A 438 -9.40 -13.77 -22.51
N ARG A 439 -9.13 -13.35 -21.27
CA ARG A 439 -10.16 -13.18 -20.21
C ARG A 439 -11.26 -12.20 -20.60
N PHE A 440 -10.96 -11.22 -21.44
CA PHE A 440 -11.97 -10.24 -21.88
C PHE A 440 -12.94 -10.84 -22.90
N GLU A 441 -12.47 -11.72 -23.79
CA GLU A 441 -13.25 -12.31 -24.88
C GLU A 441 -13.97 -13.59 -24.47
N GLU A 442 -13.37 -14.41 -23.60
CA GLU A 442 -13.85 -15.74 -23.24
C GLU A 442 -14.72 -15.71 -21.95
N PHE A 443 -14.90 -16.89 -21.32
CA PHE A 443 -15.51 -17.12 -20.01
C PHE A 443 -16.94 -16.58 -19.81
N ALA A 444 -17.76 -16.62 -20.86
CA ALA A 444 -19.14 -16.11 -20.80
C ALA A 444 -19.98 -16.76 -19.68
N LYS A 445 -19.86 -18.08 -19.48
CA LYS A 445 -20.63 -18.79 -18.44
C LYS A 445 -20.21 -18.38 -17.03
N GLU A 446 -18.92 -18.18 -16.83
CA GLU A 446 -18.30 -17.76 -15.57
C GLU A 446 -18.74 -16.33 -15.25
N TYR A 447 -18.61 -15.39 -16.20
CA TYR A 447 -19.10 -14.02 -16.01
C TYR A 447 -20.60 -13.97 -15.75
N LYS A 448 -21.40 -14.76 -16.48
CA LYS A 448 -22.84 -14.88 -16.21
C LYS A 448 -23.13 -15.30 -14.77
N THR A 449 -22.36 -16.25 -14.24
CA THR A 449 -22.49 -16.73 -12.86
C THR A 449 -22.05 -15.67 -11.86
N ILE A 450 -20.88 -15.06 -12.07
CA ILE A 450 -20.31 -14.01 -11.21
C ILE A 450 -21.30 -12.84 -11.08
N PHE A 451 -21.76 -12.29 -12.22
CA PHE A 451 -22.66 -11.14 -12.21
C PHE A 451 -24.08 -11.50 -11.77
N GLY A 452 -24.51 -12.75 -11.94
CA GLY A 452 -25.75 -13.24 -11.34
C GLY A 452 -25.73 -13.29 -9.81
N LEU A 453 -24.55 -13.50 -9.21
CA LEU A 453 -24.36 -13.40 -7.76
C LEU A 453 -24.23 -11.95 -7.30
N ILE A 454 -23.50 -11.11 -8.05
CA ILE A 454 -23.35 -9.67 -7.76
C ILE A 454 -24.71 -8.95 -7.83
N ALA A 455 -25.61 -9.35 -8.72
CA ALA A 455 -26.98 -8.82 -8.79
C ALA A 455 -27.83 -9.09 -7.53
N LYS A 456 -27.31 -9.85 -6.54
CA LYS A 456 -27.97 -10.09 -5.24
C LYS A 456 -27.16 -9.56 -4.06
N ALA A 457 -26.24 -8.62 -4.32
CA ALA A 457 -25.29 -8.14 -3.32
C ALA A 457 -25.95 -7.31 -2.20
N ASP A 458 -27.13 -6.73 -2.44
CA ASP A 458 -27.97 -6.07 -1.45
C ASP A 458 -28.51 -7.03 -0.37
N GLU A 459 -28.78 -8.29 -0.75
CA GLU A 459 -29.12 -9.36 0.17
C GLU A 459 -27.88 -10.12 0.67
N ASN A 460 -26.88 -10.29 -0.20
CA ASN A 460 -25.72 -11.14 0.02
C ASN A 460 -24.42 -10.43 -0.40
N PRO A 461 -23.91 -9.47 0.40
CA PRO A 461 -22.67 -8.77 0.06
C PRO A 461 -21.53 -9.73 -0.27
N VAL A 462 -20.80 -9.38 -1.35
CA VAL A 462 -19.90 -10.29 -2.04
C VAL A 462 -18.45 -10.02 -1.65
N TYR A 463 -17.68 -11.06 -1.37
CA TYR A 463 -16.21 -11.05 -1.39
C TYR A 463 -15.72 -11.86 -2.59
N LEU A 464 -15.18 -11.19 -3.59
CA LEU A 464 -14.67 -11.81 -4.82
C LEU A 464 -13.14 -11.81 -4.82
N HIS A 465 -12.54 -12.98 -5.00
CA HIS A 465 -11.09 -13.13 -4.93
C HIS A 465 -10.54 -14.11 -5.97
N CYS A 466 -9.23 -14.04 -6.15
CA CYS A 466 -8.45 -15.07 -6.84
C CYS A 466 -7.24 -15.39 -5.95
N THR A 467 -6.08 -15.74 -6.52
CA THR A 467 -4.85 -15.90 -5.71
C THR A 467 -4.42 -14.56 -5.12
N ALA A 468 -4.31 -13.54 -5.97
CA ALA A 468 -3.76 -12.23 -5.64
C ALA A 468 -4.82 -11.15 -5.38
N GLY A 469 -6.08 -11.39 -5.78
CA GLY A 469 -7.09 -10.33 -5.83
C GLY A 469 -6.81 -9.27 -6.89
N ALA A 470 -5.96 -9.59 -7.86
CA ALA A 470 -5.39 -8.64 -8.82
C ALA A 470 -6.07 -8.73 -10.19
N ASP A 471 -5.75 -9.76 -10.98
CA ASP A 471 -6.01 -9.74 -12.43
C ASP A 471 -7.38 -10.35 -12.79
N ARG A 472 -7.65 -11.60 -12.38
CA ARG A 472 -8.96 -12.25 -12.53
C ARG A 472 -10.06 -11.49 -11.78
N THR A 473 -9.76 -11.11 -10.54
CA THR A 473 -10.60 -10.22 -9.73
C THR A 473 -10.70 -8.82 -10.32
N GLY A 474 -9.62 -8.36 -10.98
CA GLY A 474 -9.51 -7.04 -11.59
C GLY A 474 -10.46 -6.83 -12.73
N ILE A 475 -10.57 -7.78 -13.67
CA ILE A 475 -11.49 -7.63 -14.80
C ILE A 475 -12.97 -7.64 -14.35
N SER A 476 -13.36 -8.49 -13.39
CA SER A 476 -14.71 -8.47 -12.84
C SER A 476 -15.03 -7.14 -12.15
N THR A 477 -14.08 -6.63 -11.36
CA THR A 477 -14.24 -5.33 -10.67
C THR A 477 -14.27 -4.16 -11.66
N PHE A 478 -13.39 -4.19 -12.66
CA PHE A 478 -13.33 -3.21 -13.75
C PHE A 478 -14.67 -3.11 -14.47
N ILE A 479 -15.26 -4.24 -14.86
CA ILE A 479 -16.57 -4.24 -15.53
C ILE A 479 -17.67 -3.75 -14.59
N LEU A 480 -17.70 -4.19 -13.33
CA LEU A 480 -18.71 -3.74 -12.37
C LEU A 480 -18.68 -2.22 -12.16
N LEU A 481 -17.50 -1.66 -11.87
CA LEU A 481 -17.34 -0.21 -11.70
C LEU A 481 -17.69 0.56 -12.97
N THR A 482 -17.30 0.05 -14.15
CA THR A 482 -17.65 0.68 -15.43
C THR A 482 -19.16 0.68 -15.66
N VAL A 483 -19.85 -0.43 -15.41
CA VAL A 483 -21.32 -0.55 -15.53
C VAL A 483 -22.04 0.42 -14.60
N CYS A 484 -21.48 0.66 -13.41
CA CYS A 484 -21.98 1.61 -12.43
C CYS A 484 -21.57 3.07 -12.73
N GLY A 485 -20.85 3.32 -13.83
CA GLY A 485 -20.52 4.66 -14.30
C GLY A 485 -19.36 5.35 -13.56
N ALA A 486 -18.48 4.60 -12.89
CA ALA A 486 -17.25 5.17 -12.33
C ALA A 486 -16.32 5.73 -13.43
N SER A 487 -15.49 6.71 -13.06
CA SER A 487 -14.51 7.32 -13.96
C SER A 487 -13.38 6.35 -14.33
N TYR A 488 -12.69 6.61 -15.44
CA TYR A 488 -11.50 5.83 -15.81
C TYR A 488 -10.44 5.90 -14.71
N GLU A 489 -10.25 7.09 -14.14
CA GLU A 489 -9.26 7.40 -13.13
C GLU A 489 -9.51 6.62 -11.83
N ASP A 490 -10.75 6.56 -11.38
CA ASP A 490 -11.12 5.80 -10.17
C ASP A 490 -10.94 4.30 -10.37
N ILE A 491 -11.38 3.78 -11.51
CA ILE A 491 -11.22 2.36 -11.86
C ILE A 491 -9.73 2.00 -11.99
N ALA A 492 -8.92 2.89 -12.57
CA ALA A 492 -7.49 2.70 -12.73
C ALA A 492 -6.76 2.77 -11.37
N ARG A 493 -7.13 3.70 -10.49
CA ARG A 493 -6.61 3.77 -9.12
C ARG A 493 -6.95 2.51 -8.33
N ASP A 494 -8.20 2.02 -8.39
CA ASP A 494 -8.57 0.75 -7.76
C ASP A 494 -7.71 -0.42 -8.26
N TYR A 495 -7.51 -0.53 -9.58
CA TYR A 495 -6.71 -1.58 -10.17
C TYR A 495 -5.25 -1.52 -9.72
N LEU A 496 -4.62 -0.34 -9.85
CA LEU A 496 -3.22 -0.09 -9.54
C LEU A 496 -2.92 -0.12 -8.05
N PHE A 497 -3.91 0.11 -7.18
CA PHE A 497 -3.75 -0.01 -5.71
C PHE A 497 -3.23 -1.40 -5.29
N THR A 498 -3.43 -2.42 -6.13
CA THR A 498 -2.82 -3.75 -5.96
C THR A 498 -1.29 -3.72 -5.79
N ASN A 499 -0.58 -2.72 -6.33
CA ASN A 499 0.87 -2.58 -6.15
C ASN A 499 1.26 -2.32 -4.68
N PHE A 500 0.33 -1.91 -3.82
CA PHE A 500 0.56 -1.83 -2.37
C PHE A 500 0.52 -3.21 -1.70
N SER A 501 0.20 -4.30 -2.39
CA SER A 501 0.20 -5.66 -1.81
C SER A 501 1.49 -6.43 -2.12
N THR A 502 1.64 -7.64 -1.58
CA THR A 502 2.76 -8.55 -1.91
C THR A 502 2.59 -9.34 -3.22
N GLN A 503 1.66 -8.94 -4.09
CA GLN A 503 1.20 -9.76 -5.21
C GLN A 503 1.90 -9.47 -6.55
N GLY A 504 3.06 -8.82 -6.48
CA GLY A 504 3.86 -8.39 -7.62
C GLY A 504 3.33 -7.09 -8.26
N SER A 505 4.19 -6.41 -9.01
CA SER A 505 3.80 -5.17 -9.68
C SER A 505 2.67 -5.42 -10.71
N ARG A 506 1.78 -4.44 -10.85
CA ARG A 506 0.76 -4.39 -11.91
C ARG A 506 0.98 -3.27 -12.91
N PHE A 507 2.13 -2.63 -12.89
CA PHE A 507 2.45 -1.58 -13.86
C PHE A 507 2.44 -2.10 -15.31
N ASN A 508 3.05 -3.27 -15.55
CA ASN A 508 3.04 -3.89 -16.88
C ASN A 508 1.62 -4.35 -17.27
N ASN A 509 0.91 -5.03 -16.36
CA ASN A 509 -0.47 -5.48 -16.58
C ASN A 509 -1.44 -4.31 -16.81
N PHE A 510 -1.19 -3.14 -16.22
CA PHE A 510 -1.97 -1.95 -16.50
C PHE A 510 -1.91 -1.57 -17.97
N THR A 511 -0.73 -1.67 -18.57
CA THR A 511 -0.53 -1.40 -20.00
C THR A 511 -1.01 -2.56 -20.88
N SER A 512 -0.68 -3.81 -20.53
CA SER A 512 -0.96 -4.98 -21.37
C SER A 512 -2.37 -5.54 -21.23
N GLU A 513 -3.07 -5.28 -20.13
CA GLU A 513 -4.42 -5.78 -19.88
C GLU A 513 -5.41 -4.62 -19.65
N PHE A 514 -5.27 -3.83 -18.59
CA PHE A 514 -6.27 -2.84 -18.18
C PHE A 514 -6.61 -1.84 -19.29
N LYS A 515 -5.59 -1.17 -19.86
CA LYS A 515 -5.79 -0.23 -20.97
C LYS A 515 -6.41 -0.90 -22.19
N GLN A 516 -6.11 -2.18 -22.42
CA GLN A 516 -6.71 -2.94 -23.51
C GLN A 516 -8.19 -3.25 -23.24
N TRP A 517 -8.57 -3.63 -22.01
CA TRP A 517 -9.97 -3.84 -21.65
C TRP A 517 -10.79 -2.57 -21.87
N TRP A 518 -10.27 -1.41 -21.44
CA TRP A 518 -10.91 -0.12 -21.65
C TRP A 518 -11.12 0.18 -23.13
N SER A 519 -10.09 0.02 -23.97
CA SER A 519 -10.21 0.22 -25.42
C SER A 519 -11.14 -0.79 -26.10
N LYS A 520 -11.11 -2.06 -25.69
CA LYS A 520 -11.96 -3.12 -26.27
C LYS A 520 -13.45 -2.88 -26.02
N LEU A 521 -13.82 -2.19 -24.92
CA LEU A 521 -15.20 -1.76 -24.71
C LEU A 521 -15.74 -0.89 -25.85
N ASP A 522 -14.88 -0.18 -26.61
CA ASP A 522 -15.34 0.63 -27.74
C ASP A 522 -15.93 -0.17 -28.90
N GLY A 523 -15.71 -1.49 -28.93
CA GLY A 523 -16.37 -2.39 -29.88
C GLY A 523 -17.81 -2.78 -29.50
N PHE A 524 -18.32 -2.35 -28.35
CA PHE A 524 -19.67 -2.65 -27.88
C PHE A 524 -20.62 -1.47 -28.09
N ALA A 525 -21.93 -1.77 -28.17
CA ALA A 525 -22.96 -0.74 -28.37
C ALA A 525 -23.11 0.16 -27.13
N GLY A 526 -23.44 1.43 -27.36
CA GLY A 526 -23.66 2.42 -26.30
C GLY A 526 -22.82 3.68 -26.48
N GLU A 527 -23.35 4.82 -26.04
CA GLU A 527 -22.67 6.12 -26.14
C GLU A 527 -21.59 6.28 -25.06
N THR A 528 -21.87 5.82 -23.84
CA THR A 528 -20.97 5.91 -22.68
C THR A 528 -20.23 4.60 -22.45
N LYS A 529 -19.12 4.65 -21.70
CA LYS A 529 -18.41 3.42 -21.28
C LYS A 529 -19.29 2.52 -20.40
N ALA A 530 -20.20 3.10 -19.62
CA ALA A 530 -21.17 2.34 -18.83
C ALA A 530 -22.13 1.53 -19.71
N GLU A 531 -22.69 2.13 -20.77
CA GLU A 531 -23.56 1.40 -21.71
C GLU A 531 -22.78 0.34 -22.50
N LYS A 532 -21.54 0.63 -22.88
CA LYS A 532 -20.65 -0.34 -23.54
C LYS A 532 -20.33 -1.53 -22.64
N ALA A 533 -20.09 -1.30 -21.35
CA ALA A 533 -19.87 -2.36 -20.38
C ALA A 533 -21.14 -3.17 -20.10
N LYS A 534 -22.32 -2.54 -20.08
CA LYS A 534 -23.62 -3.24 -20.07
C LYS A 534 -23.77 -4.14 -21.29
N ALA A 535 -23.50 -3.64 -22.50
CA ALA A 535 -23.54 -4.44 -23.73
C ALA A 535 -22.51 -5.60 -23.70
N TRP A 536 -21.33 -5.39 -23.11
CA TRP A 536 -20.36 -6.46 -22.87
C TRP A 536 -20.93 -7.54 -21.96
N LEU A 537 -21.54 -7.20 -20.82
CA LEU A 537 -22.18 -8.17 -19.93
C LEU A 537 -23.30 -8.96 -20.62
N ILE A 538 -24.11 -8.29 -21.43
CA ILE A 538 -25.16 -8.94 -22.22
C ILE A 538 -24.55 -9.94 -23.20
N SER A 539 -23.42 -9.60 -23.84
CA SER A 539 -22.70 -10.54 -24.72
C SER A 539 -22.17 -11.78 -23.98
N LYS A 540 -21.96 -11.69 -22.66
CA LYS A 540 -21.60 -12.83 -21.79
C LYS A 540 -22.82 -13.62 -21.31
N GLY A 541 -24.03 -13.19 -21.63
CA GLY A 541 -25.27 -13.88 -21.29
C GLY A 541 -25.89 -13.47 -19.96
N VAL A 542 -25.45 -12.35 -19.37
CA VAL A 542 -26.17 -11.65 -18.29
C VAL A 542 -27.36 -10.93 -18.92
N SER A 543 -28.57 -11.07 -18.38
CA SER A 543 -29.75 -10.40 -18.96
C SER A 543 -29.69 -8.89 -18.74
N ALA A 544 -30.31 -8.10 -19.61
CA ALA A 544 -30.35 -6.63 -19.47
C ALA A 544 -30.97 -6.23 -18.12
N GLU A 545 -32.03 -6.93 -17.69
CA GLU A 545 -32.72 -6.73 -16.41
C GLU A 545 -31.79 -6.94 -15.21
N GLN A 546 -30.90 -7.93 -15.28
CA GLN A 546 -29.89 -8.16 -14.24
C GLN A 546 -28.87 -7.02 -14.18
N VAL A 547 -28.45 -6.47 -15.34
CA VAL A 547 -27.49 -5.36 -15.37
C VAL A 547 -28.13 -4.08 -14.83
N GLU A 548 -29.39 -3.83 -15.17
CA GLU A 548 -30.13 -2.69 -14.62
C GLU A 548 -30.36 -2.83 -13.11
N HIS A 549 -30.71 -4.04 -12.65
CA HIS A 549 -30.82 -4.29 -11.22
C HIS A 549 -29.49 -4.09 -10.48
N ILE A 550 -28.35 -4.49 -11.07
CA ILE A 550 -27.02 -4.15 -10.53
C ILE A 550 -26.86 -2.64 -10.37
N ARG A 551 -27.27 -1.83 -11.35
CA ARG A 551 -27.19 -0.37 -11.24
C ARG A 551 -28.10 0.18 -10.15
N GLU A 552 -29.31 -0.35 -9.98
CA GLU A 552 -30.24 0.07 -8.92
C GLU A 552 -29.68 -0.20 -7.51
N ILE A 553 -29.05 -1.36 -7.30
CA ILE A 553 -28.49 -1.72 -5.99
C ILE A 553 -27.17 -0.98 -5.72
N PHE A 554 -26.32 -0.80 -6.74
CA PHE A 554 -24.99 -0.22 -6.56
C PHE A 554 -24.96 1.30 -6.71
N VAL A 555 -25.85 1.94 -7.45
CA VAL A 555 -25.78 3.40 -7.69
C VAL A 555 -26.88 4.12 -6.92
N GLU A 556 -26.48 5.01 -6.02
CA GLU A 556 -27.40 5.84 -5.25
C GLU A 556 -28.28 6.70 -6.17
N GLY A 557 -29.59 6.65 -5.93
CA GLY A 557 -30.57 7.40 -6.71
C GLY A 557 -30.85 6.86 -8.12
N TYR A 558 -30.19 5.78 -8.55
CA TYR A 558 -30.47 5.18 -9.85
C TYR A 558 -31.80 4.43 -9.83
N THR A 559 -32.60 4.60 -10.87
CA THR A 559 -33.83 3.84 -11.11
C THR A 559 -33.82 3.38 -12.55
N ALA A 560 -33.99 2.09 -12.79
CA ALA A 560 -34.06 1.59 -14.16
C ALA A 560 -35.28 2.20 -14.85
N GLN A 561 -35.11 2.68 -16.08
CA GLN A 561 -36.26 3.07 -16.89
C GLN A 561 -37.00 1.78 -17.26
N SER A 562 -38.28 1.69 -16.86
CA SER A 562 -39.12 0.63 -17.41
C SER A 562 -39.23 0.88 -18.91
N ASP A 563 -38.95 -0.13 -19.73
CA ASP A 563 -39.40 -0.16 -21.12
C ASP A 563 -40.94 -0.16 -21.10
N SER A 564 -41.55 1.01 -20.86
CA SER A 564 -42.95 1.23 -21.18
C SER A 564 -43.03 1.27 -22.69
N ASP A 565 -43.26 0.09 -23.23
CA ASP A 565 -43.55 -0.22 -24.62
C ASP A 565 -44.70 0.68 -25.11
N GLU A 566 -44.38 1.91 -25.55
CA GLU A 566 -45.30 2.83 -26.25
C GLU A 566 -45.80 2.26 -27.60
N SER A 567 -45.47 1.01 -27.92
CA SER A 567 -45.90 0.33 -29.15
C SER A 567 -46.94 -0.79 -28.95
N LYS A 568 -47.42 -1.08 -27.72
CA LYS A 568 -48.40 -2.17 -27.47
C LYS A 568 -49.79 -1.75 -26.98
N ASN A 569 -50.24 -0.54 -27.31
CA ASN A 569 -51.63 -0.15 -27.09
C ASN A 569 -52.49 -0.28 -28.36
N GLU A 570 -52.47 -1.47 -28.98
CA GLU A 570 -53.55 -1.91 -29.87
C GLU A 570 -54.22 -3.14 -29.29
N ASN A 571 -55.43 -2.91 -28.75
CA ASN A 571 -56.55 -3.85 -28.64
C ASN A 571 -56.22 -5.32 -28.33
N LYS A 572 -56.16 -5.66 -27.04
CA LYS A 572 -56.60 -6.99 -26.58
C LYS A 572 -57.82 -6.85 -25.68
N ASN A 573 -58.97 -6.92 -26.34
CA ASN A 573 -60.30 -7.06 -25.77
C ASN A 573 -60.42 -8.43 -25.08
N TRP A 574 -60.27 -8.46 -23.75
CA TRP A 574 -60.35 -9.67 -22.92
C TRP A 574 -61.79 -10.01 -22.48
N SER A 575 -62.74 -10.06 -23.42
CA SER A 575 -64.15 -10.39 -23.12
C SER A 575 -64.65 -11.67 -23.81
N LYS A 576 -63.81 -12.70 -23.93
CA LYS A 576 -64.26 -13.99 -24.47
C LYS A 576 -63.71 -15.22 -23.75
N TYR A 577 -63.74 -15.19 -22.42
CA TYR A 577 -63.82 -16.38 -21.56
C TYR A 577 -64.49 -15.97 -20.25
N TYR A 578 -65.80 -15.70 -20.30
CA TYR A 578 -66.84 -15.96 -19.28
C TYR A 578 -68.19 -15.49 -19.83
#